data_AF-A0A7W8JZU7-F1
#
_entry.id   AF-A0A7W8JZU7-F1
#
_cell.length_a   1.000
_cell.length_b   1.000
_cell.length_c   1.000
_cell.angle_alpha   90.00
_cell.angle_beta   90.00
_cell.angle_gamma   90.00
#
_symmetry.space_group_name_H-M   'P 1'
#
loop_
_entity.id
_entity.type
_entity.pdbx_description
1 polymer ?
#
loop_
_entity_poly.entity_id
_entity_poly.type
_entity_poly.pdbx_seq_one_letter_code
_entity_poly.pdbx_strand_id
1 'polypeptide(L)'
;MTPDPQPAALLTLPLRLPYSELSRLGTAWAAEQLFTLPLPTAPSLRVADLQFSAAGARLKATVAVQSSGLLGLRATFDLSGIPTLDPAGQVLALEDIAVTTHREGLSGRLIGLLADARVTAYLARLARVDLGPRLSELRAQAQARLPFSPLEGIEVGGTVTRLAVTDLEVSPDALLLTAVTGGDLRVTLKADGLLAPEGPSARSLR
;
A
#
# COMPACT_ATOMS: atom_id res chain seq x y z
N MET A 1 17.95 27.46 -17.17
CA MET A 1 17.32 26.47 -16.28
C MET A 1 16.06 27.10 -15.73
N THR A 2 14.91 26.77 -16.29
CA THR A 2 13.61 27.19 -15.77
C THR A 2 13.36 26.39 -14.50
N PRO A 3 13.05 27.02 -13.36
CA PRO A 3 12.66 26.28 -12.16
C PRO A 3 11.39 25.48 -12.49
N ASP A 4 11.42 24.19 -12.19
CA ASP A 4 10.25 23.31 -12.29
C ASP A 4 9.12 23.94 -11.45
N PRO A 5 7.90 24.09 -12.00
CA PRO A 5 6.79 24.62 -11.22
C PRO A 5 6.53 23.67 -10.04
N GLN A 6 6.81 24.15 -8.83
CA GLN A 6 6.44 23.41 -7.62
C GLN A 6 4.92 23.20 -7.63
N PRO A 7 4.43 21.98 -7.33
CA PRO A 7 3.00 21.73 -7.27
C PRO A 7 2.36 22.69 -6.27
N ALA A 8 1.39 23.48 -6.74
CA ALA A 8 0.81 24.60 -6.00
C ALA A 8 0.01 24.18 -4.75
N ALA A 9 -0.27 22.88 -4.57
CA ALA A 9 -0.81 22.31 -3.35
C ALA A 9 -0.53 20.79 -3.28
N LEU A 10 -0.17 20.29 -2.10
CA LEU A 10 -0.10 18.86 -1.76
C LEU A 10 -1.32 18.51 -0.91
N LEU A 11 -2.09 17.50 -1.35
CA LEU A 11 -3.20 16.93 -0.59
C LEU A 11 -2.75 15.63 0.05
N THR A 12 -2.93 15.55 1.37
CA THR A 12 -2.66 14.35 2.17
C THR A 12 -3.97 13.66 2.50
N LEU A 13 -4.07 12.38 2.21
CA LEU A 13 -5.27 11.56 2.39
C LEU A 13 -4.95 10.41 3.36
N PRO A 14 -5.52 10.43 4.57
CA PRO A 14 -5.47 9.27 5.44
C PRO A 14 -6.39 8.19 4.87
N LEU A 15 -5.85 6.98 4.70
CA LEU A 15 -6.53 5.83 4.15
C LEU A 15 -6.47 4.71 5.18
N ARG A 16 -7.61 4.05 5.38
CA ARG A 16 -7.70 2.85 6.20
C ARG A 16 -7.80 1.65 5.29
N LEU A 17 -6.84 0.72 5.37
CA LEU A 17 -6.86 -0.54 4.64
C LEU A 17 -7.15 -1.69 5.61
N PRO A 18 -8.37 -2.25 5.60
CA PRO A 18 -8.70 -3.40 6.44
C PRO A 18 -7.80 -4.60 6.14
N TYR A 19 -7.47 -5.39 7.16
CA TYR A 19 -6.64 -6.58 6.96
C TYR A 19 -7.27 -7.62 6.03
N SER A 20 -8.60 -7.71 5.97
CA SER A 20 -9.30 -8.57 5.01
C SER A 20 -9.03 -8.16 3.56
N GLU A 21 -8.97 -6.85 3.29
CA GLU A 21 -8.65 -6.34 1.96
C GLU A 21 -7.18 -6.54 1.63
N LEU A 22 -6.28 -6.29 2.59
CA LEU A 22 -4.85 -6.55 2.44
C LEU A 22 -4.58 -8.05 2.17
N SER A 23 -5.29 -8.93 2.88
CA SER A 23 -5.23 -10.40 2.70
C SER A 23 -5.72 -10.81 1.32
N ARG A 24 -6.81 -10.21 0.83
CA ARG A 24 -7.32 -10.47 -0.53
C ARG A 24 -6.31 -10.05 -1.61
N LEU A 25 -5.73 -8.85 -1.49
CA LEU A 25 -4.73 -8.35 -2.44
C LEU A 25 -3.45 -9.20 -2.40
N GLY A 26 -2.96 -9.53 -1.20
CA GLY A 26 -1.80 -10.39 -1.02
C GLY A 26 -2.02 -11.81 -1.55
N THR A 27 -3.20 -12.39 -1.32
CA THR A 27 -3.57 -13.70 -1.86
C THR A 27 -3.64 -13.68 -3.37
N ALA A 28 -4.24 -12.65 -3.98
CA ALA A 28 -4.30 -12.52 -5.43
C ALA A 28 -2.90 -12.43 -6.06
N TRP A 29 -2.03 -11.58 -5.50
CA TRP A 29 -0.64 -11.45 -5.94
C TRP A 29 0.14 -12.75 -5.75
N ALA A 30 -0.01 -13.42 -4.60
CA ALA A 30 0.71 -14.64 -4.28
C ALA A 30 0.23 -15.87 -5.08
N ALA A 31 -1.05 -15.89 -5.48
CA ALA A 31 -1.62 -16.97 -6.28
C ALA A 31 -1.06 -17.03 -7.72
N GLU A 32 -0.53 -15.91 -8.22
CA GLU A 32 0.18 -15.81 -9.50
C GLU A 32 1.63 -16.32 -9.41
N GLN A 33 2.18 -16.45 -8.20
CA GLN A 33 3.56 -16.88 -7.99
C GLN A 33 3.64 -18.40 -7.83
N LEU A 34 4.38 -19.05 -8.73
CA LEU A 34 4.73 -20.46 -8.61
C LEU A 34 6.18 -20.59 -8.13
N PHE A 35 6.44 -21.52 -7.22
CA PHE A 35 7.80 -21.83 -6.79
C PHE A 35 8.11 -23.30 -6.82
N THR A 36 9.14 -23.65 -7.58
CA THR A 36 9.63 -25.01 -7.66
C THR A 36 10.63 -25.25 -6.54
N LEU A 37 10.35 -26.22 -5.67
CA LEU A 37 11.27 -26.62 -4.62
C LEU A 37 12.52 -27.28 -5.23
N PRO A 38 13.73 -27.01 -4.70
CA PRO A 38 14.97 -27.63 -5.16
C PRO A 38 15.09 -29.06 -4.61
N LEU A 39 14.13 -29.92 -4.96
CA LEU A 39 14.08 -31.33 -4.59
C LEU A 39 14.22 -32.20 -5.84
N PRO A 40 14.64 -33.48 -5.71
CA PRO A 40 14.80 -34.38 -6.86
C PRO A 40 13.54 -34.55 -7.71
N THR A 41 12.37 -34.37 -7.10
CA THR A 41 11.06 -34.45 -7.76
C THR A 41 10.47 -33.09 -8.15
N ALA A 42 11.21 -32.00 -7.92
CA ALA A 42 10.86 -30.62 -8.25
C ALA A 42 9.36 -30.26 -8.00
N PRO A 43 8.81 -30.53 -6.81
CA PRO A 43 7.41 -30.22 -6.54
C PRO A 43 7.20 -28.70 -6.54
N SER A 44 6.09 -28.26 -7.12
CA SER A 44 5.75 -26.83 -7.16
C SER A 44 4.87 -26.47 -5.96
N LEU A 45 5.19 -25.37 -5.30
CA LEU A 45 4.40 -24.75 -4.26
C LEU A 45 3.54 -23.65 -4.87
N ARG A 46 2.27 -23.65 -4.48
CA ARG A 46 1.31 -22.59 -4.75
C ARG A 46 0.78 -22.05 -3.43
N VAL A 47 0.61 -20.75 -3.35
CA VAL A 47 -0.09 -20.13 -2.23
C VAL A 47 -1.59 -20.38 -2.39
N ALA A 48 -2.21 -20.95 -1.37
CA ALA A 48 -3.64 -21.21 -1.32
C ALA A 48 -4.37 -20.06 -0.62
N ASP A 49 -3.79 -19.53 0.46
CA ASP A 49 -4.36 -18.44 1.24
C ASP A 49 -3.25 -17.62 1.91
N LEU A 50 -3.51 -16.33 2.07
CA LEU A 50 -2.61 -15.40 2.75
C LEU A 50 -3.42 -14.42 3.60
N GLN A 51 -3.21 -14.47 4.90
CA GLN A 51 -3.93 -13.67 5.88
C GLN A 51 -2.99 -12.72 6.61
N PHE A 52 -3.28 -11.42 6.59
CA PHE A 52 -2.56 -10.43 7.37
C PHE A 52 -3.29 -10.10 8.68
N SER A 53 -2.52 -9.79 9.71
CA SER A 53 -3.02 -9.32 11.00
C SER A 53 -1.99 -8.44 11.70
N ALA A 54 -2.43 -7.67 12.69
CA ALA A 54 -1.54 -6.88 13.53
C ALA A 54 -0.76 -7.77 14.52
N ALA A 55 0.51 -7.46 14.72
CA ALA A 55 1.36 -8.05 15.75
C ALA A 55 2.16 -6.93 16.44
N GLY A 56 1.46 -6.04 17.14
CA GLY A 56 2.03 -4.81 17.67
C GLY A 56 2.38 -3.84 16.54
N ALA A 57 3.61 -3.32 16.53
CA ALA A 57 4.12 -2.47 15.44
C ALA A 57 4.50 -3.26 14.17
N ARG A 58 4.34 -4.59 14.16
CA ARG A 58 4.69 -5.48 13.06
C ARG A 58 3.43 -6.03 12.41
N LEU A 59 3.51 -6.40 11.14
CA LEU A 59 2.49 -7.21 10.48
C LEU A 59 2.84 -8.68 10.62
N LYS A 60 1.83 -9.48 10.98
CA LYS A 60 1.88 -10.93 10.87
C LYS A 60 1.16 -11.35 9.59
N ALA A 61 1.80 -12.19 8.79
CA ALA A 61 1.22 -12.80 7.59
C ALA A 61 1.21 -14.32 7.76
N THR A 62 0.02 -14.93 7.80
CA THR A 62 -0.16 -16.38 7.79
C THR A 62 -0.35 -16.83 6.34
N VAL A 63 0.59 -17.62 5.83
CA VAL A 63 0.61 -18.12 4.45
C VAL A 63 0.34 -19.61 4.46
N ALA A 64 -0.77 -20.03 3.85
CA ALA A 64 -1.05 -21.43 3.57
C ALA A 64 -0.56 -21.75 2.15
N VAL A 65 0.31 -22.74 2.03
CA VAL A 65 0.77 -23.25 0.73
C VAL A 65 0.32 -24.68 0.51
N GLN A 66 0.12 -25.01 -0.76
CA GLN A 66 -0.15 -26.35 -1.22
C GLN A 66 0.89 -26.76 -2.26
N SER A 67 1.48 -27.93 -2.09
CA SER A 67 2.37 -28.51 -3.09
C SER A 67 1.56 -29.25 -4.15
N SER A 68 1.88 -29.02 -5.42
CA SER A 68 1.39 -29.80 -6.55
C SER A 68 2.42 -30.89 -6.86
N GLY A 69 1.99 -32.15 -6.86
CA GLY A 69 2.85 -33.32 -7.08
C GLY A 69 2.39 -34.54 -6.28
N LEU A 70 3.13 -35.65 -6.38
CA LEU A 70 2.81 -36.96 -5.77
C LEU A 70 2.52 -36.95 -4.26
N LEU A 71 2.92 -35.90 -3.54
CA LEU A 71 2.83 -35.82 -2.08
C LEU A 71 1.67 -34.96 -1.56
N GLY A 72 1.03 -34.12 -2.40
CA GLY A 72 -0.17 -33.35 -2.02
C GLY A 72 -0.09 -32.57 -0.70
N LEU A 73 1.11 -32.09 -0.34
CA LEU A 73 1.38 -31.53 0.99
C LEU A 73 0.73 -30.17 1.18
N ARG A 74 0.29 -29.91 2.41
CA ARG A 74 -0.17 -28.61 2.88
C ARG A 74 0.74 -28.15 4.00
N ALA A 75 1.11 -26.87 3.98
CA ALA A 75 1.92 -26.27 5.02
C ALA A 75 1.43 -24.86 5.31
N THR A 76 1.52 -24.46 6.58
CA THR A 76 1.14 -23.13 7.03
C THR A 76 2.34 -22.46 7.67
N PHE A 77 2.62 -21.23 7.25
CA PHE A 77 3.72 -20.40 7.72
C PHE A 77 3.18 -19.13 8.35
N ASP A 78 3.74 -18.75 9.49
CA ASP A 78 3.54 -17.46 10.10
C ASP A 78 4.78 -16.62 9.87
N LEU A 79 4.66 -15.58 9.06
CA LEU A 79 5.68 -14.54 8.92
C LEU A 79 5.33 -13.36 9.82
N SER A 80 6.35 -12.69 10.35
CA SER A 80 6.18 -11.41 11.03
C SER A 80 7.27 -10.44 10.63
N GLY A 81 6.90 -9.23 10.22
CA GLY A 81 7.84 -8.25 9.68
C GLY A 81 7.37 -6.82 9.88
N ILE A 82 8.26 -5.88 9.66
CA ILE A 82 7.93 -4.45 9.65
C ILE A 82 7.40 -4.13 8.24
N PRO A 83 6.19 -3.56 8.11
CA PRO A 83 5.70 -3.14 6.80
C PRO A 83 6.54 -1.99 6.25
N THR A 84 7.04 -2.14 5.04
CA THR A 84 7.76 -1.08 4.32
C THR A 84 7.18 -0.89 2.93
N LEU A 85 7.38 0.30 2.36
CA LEU A 85 6.94 0.63 1.02
C LEU A 85 8.11 0.57 0.05
N ASP A 86 7.81 0.19 -1.18
CA ASP A 86 8.73 0.40 -2.27
C ASP A 86 8.95 1.89 -2.56
N PRO A 87 10.01 2.27 -3.29
CA PRO A 87 10.28 3.67 -3.61
C PRO A 87 9.16 4.39 -4.38
N ALA A 88 8.28 3.64 -5.06
CA ALA A 88 7.12 4.19 -5.74
C ALA A 88 5.90 4.41 -4.83
N GLY A 89 5.91 3.87 -3.60
CA GLY A 89 4.79 3.96 -2.65
C GLY A 89 3.56 3.16 -3.08
N GLN A 90 3.74 2.10 -3.86
CA GLN A 90 2.69 1.28 -4.46
C GLN A 90 2.72 -0.17 -4.00
N VAL A 91 3.88 -0.67 -3.56
CA VAL A 91 4.03 -2.05 -3.11
C VAL A 91 4.38 -2.07 -1.64
N LEU A 92 3.54 -2.73 -0.86
CA LEU A 92 3.82 -3.05 0.53
C LEU A 92 4.69 -4.32 0.57
N ALA A 93 5.82 -4.24 1.26
CA ALA A 93 6.70 -5.37 1.55
C ALA A 93 6.86 -5.52 3.06
N LEU A 94 7.46 -6.63 3.49
CA LEU A 94 7.87 -6.84 4.87
C LEU A 94 9.41 -6.83 4.96
N GLU A 95 9.93 -6.13 5.95
CA GLU A 95 11.34 -6.15 6.35
C GLU A 95 11.51 -6.83 7.72
N ASP A 96 12.77 -7.16 8.04
CA ASP A 96 13.16 -7.87 9.26
C ASP A 96 12.34 -9.13 9.53
N ILE A 97 12.07 -9.92 8.49
CA ILE A 97 11.08 -11.00 8.56
C ILE A 97 11.56 -12.13 9.47
N ALA A 98 10.72 -12.46 10.46
CA ALA A 98 10.81 -13.69 11.23
C ALA A 98 9.76 -14.68 10.72
N VAL A 99 10.20 -15.90 10.37
CA VAL A 99 9.32 -16.97 9.87
C VAL A 99 9.21 -18.07 10.92
N THR A 100 7.98 -18.45 11.24
CA THR A 100 7.63 -19.58 12.10
C THR A 100 6.81 -20.58 11.30
N THR A 101 7.21 -21.84 11.32
CA THR A 101 6.51 -22.90 10.60
C THR A 101 5.67 -23.73 11.58
N HIS A 102 4.41 -23.95 11.25
CA HIS A 102 3.57 -24.88 12.01
C HIS A 102 3.90 -26.32 11.60
N ARG A 103 4.25 -27.16 12.57
CA ARG A 103 4.79 -28.51 12.33
C ARG A 103 3.72 -29.56 11.97
N GLU A 104 2.45 -29.21 12.01
CA GLU A 104 1.36 -30.15 11.73
C GLU A 104 1.45 -30.64 10.27
N GLY A 105 1.89 -31.89 10.08
CA GLY A 105 1.96 -32.57 8.78
C GLY A 105 3.29 -32.47 8.02
N LEU A 106 4.33 -31.81 8.56
CA LEU A 106 5.63 -31.70 7.89
C LEU A 106 6.61 -32.78 8.33
N SER A 107 7.11 -33.57 7.38
CA SER A 107 8.25 -34.47 7.62
C SER A 107 9.49 -33.66 8.02
N GLY A 108 10.33 -34.18 8.93
CA GLY A 108 11.51 -33.46 9.42
C GLY A 108 12.50 -32.99 8.33
N ARG A 109 12.46 -33.61 7.14
CA ARG A 109 13.25 -33.19 5.96
C ARG A 109 12.75 -31.88 5.34
N LEU A 110 11.43 -31.64 5.37
CA LEU A 110 10.88 -30.36 4.93
C LEU A 110 11.28 -29.24 5.90
N ILE A 111 11.28 -29.51 7.20
CA ILE A 111 11.70 -28.54 8.22
C ILE A 111 13.14 -28.07 7.97
N GLY A 112 14.06 -28.99 7.64
CA GLY A 112 15.45 -28.64 7.32
C GLY A 112 15.59 -27.82 6.03
N LEU A 113 14.76 -28.07 5.03
CA LEU A 113 14.73 -27.32 3.77
C LEU A 113 14.09 -25.92 3.96
N LEU A 114 13.17 -25.79 4.91
CA LEU A 114 12.49 -24.53 5.27
C LEU A 114 13.37 -23.61 6.14
N ALA A 115 14.40 -24.16 6.79
CA ALA A 115 15.45 -23.38 7.44
C ALA A 115 16.46 -22.78 6.44
N ASP A 116 16.35 -23.11 5.15
CA ASP A 116 17.17 -22.54 4.09
C ASP A 116 16.75 -21.08 3.83
N ALA A 117 17.73 -20.18 3.82
CA ALA A 117 17.55 -18.76 3.52
C ALA A 117 16.82 -18.51 2.19
N ARG A 118 16.91 -19.44 1.21
CA ARG A 118 16.20 -19.36 -0.08
C ARG A 118 14.68 -19.45 0.09
N VAL A 119 14.21 -20.28 1.01
CA VAL A 119 12.78 -20.41 1.30
C VAL A 119 12.29 -19.18 2.03
N THR A 120 13.05 -18.67 3.01
CA THR A 120 12.73 -17.41 3.69
C THR A 120 12.65 -16.24 2.72
N ALA A 121 13.60 -16.12 1.78
CA ALA A 121 13.59 -15.09 0.75
C ALA A 121 12.39 -15.23 -0.21
N TYR A 122 11.99 -16.46 -0.54
CA TYR A 122 10.79 -16.69 -1.34
C TYR A 122 9.51 -16.32 -0.58
N LEU A 123 9.36 -16.74 0.68
CA LEU A 123 8.22 -16.40 1.53
C LEU A 123 8.13 -14.89 1.78
N ALA A 124 9.27 -14.22 1.96
CA ALA A 124 9.38 -12.77 2.03
C ALA A 124 8.88 -12.08 0.75
N ARG A 125 9.26 -12.63 -0.40
CA ARG A 125 8.75 -12.16 -1.69
C ARG A 125 7.25 -12.38 -1.79
N LEU A 126 6.72 -13.46 -1.20
CA LEU A 126 5.30 -13.76 -1.19
C LEU A 126 4.45 -12.81 -0.33
N ALA A 127 5.03 -12.27 0.74
CA ALA A 127 4.38 -11.31 1.62
C ALA A 127 4.36 -9.88 1.04
N ARG A 128 4.39 -9.75 -0.29
CA ARG A 128 4.25 -8.47 -0.99
C ARG A 128 2.80 -8.25 -1.37
N VAL A 129 2.37 -7.00 -1.28
CA VAL A 129 1.02 -6.61 -1.67
C VAL A 129 1.09 -5.42 -2.60
N ASP A 130 0.55 -5.60 -3.81
CA ASP A 130 0.36 -4.50 -4.75
C ASP A 130 -0.86 -3.67 -4.34
N LEU A 131 -0.61 -2.42 -3.95
CA LEU A 131 -1.64 -1.43 -3.61
C LEU A 131 -2.05 -0.61 -4.85
N GLY A 132 -1.36 -0.74 -5.97
CA GLY A 132 -1.56 0.02 -7.21
C GLY A 132 -3.01 0.01 -7.73
N PRO A 133 -3.70 -1.15 -7.80
CA PRO A 133 -5.11 -1.20 -8.19
C PRO A 133 -6.00 -0.36 -7.27
N ARG A 134 -5.78 -0.45 -5.96
CA ARG A 134 -6.56 0.28 -4.96
C ARG A 134 -6.29 1.78 -5.00
N LEU A 135 -5.03 2.18 -5.13
CA LEU A 135 -4.64 3.58 -5.30
C LEU A 135 -5.22 4.17 -6.60
N SER A 136 -5.31 3.36 -7.66
CA SER A 136 -5.91 3.79 -8.93
C SER A 136 -7.40 4.04 -8.83
N GLU A 137 -8.14 3.18 -8.11
CA GLU A 137 -9.56 3.39 -7.78
C GLU A 137 -9.76 4.66 -6.94
N LEU A 138 -8.94 4.84 -5.89
CA LEU A 138 -9.02 6.02 -5.03
C LEU A 138 -8.69 7.30 -5.79
N ARG A 139 -7.73 7.26 -6.72
CA ARG A 139 -7.40 8.38 -7.61
C ARG A 139 -8.59 8.74 -8.47
N ALA A 140 -9.26 7.76 -9.07
CA ALA A 140 -10.45 8.00 -9.88
C ALA A 140 -11.59 8.60 -9.06
N GLN A 141 -11.80 8.11 -7.83
CA GLN A 141 -12.79 8.66 -6.91
C GLN A 141 -12.46 10.09 -6.48
N ALA A 142 -11.19 10.38 -6.17
CA ALA A 142 -10.73 11.73 -5.83
C ALA A 142 -10.90 12.68 -7.02
N GLN A 143 -10.54 12.25 -8.23
CA GLN A 143 -10.72 13.02 -9.45
C GLN A 143 -12.20 13.33 -9.72
N ALA A 144 -13.10 12.37 -9.49
CA ALA A 144 -14.54 12.53 -9.70
C ALA A 144 -15.19 13.48 -8.68
N ARG A 145 -14.56 13.69 -7.52
CA ARG A 145 -15.02 14.64 -6.50
C ARG A 145 -14.52 16.06 -6.72
N LEU A 146 -13.61 16.28 -7.68
CA LEU A 146 -13.12 17.61 -8.00
C LEU A 146 -14.03 18.31 -9.03
N PRO A 147 -14.27 19.62 -8.88
CA PRO A 147 -13.82 20.47 -7.77
C PRO A 147 -14.61 20.22 -6.48
N PHE A 148 -13.96 20.33 -5.33
CA PHE A 148 -14.62 20.24 -4.02
C PHE A 148 -14.35 21.48 -3.17
N SER A 149 -15.33 21.90 -2.36
CA SER A 149 -15.17 23.00 -1.40
C SER A 149 -15.12 22.44 0.03
N PRO A 150 -13.92 22.38 0.67
CA PRO A 150 -13.82 21.95 2.07
C PRO A 150 -14.50 22.93 3.04
N LEU A 151 -14.44 24.22 2.70
CA LEU A 151 -14.95 25.34 3.49
C LEU A 151 -15.59 26.35 2.54
N GLU A 152 -16.52 27.14 3.06
CA GLU A 152 -17.04 28.30 2.33
C GLU A 152 -15.88 29.22 1.95
N GLY A 153 -15.86 29.66 0.69
CA GLY A 153 -14.79 30.49 0.15
C GLY A 153 -13.50 29.77 -0.25
N ILE A 154 -13.40 28.44 -0.11
CA ILE A 154 -12.25 27.66 -0.60
C ILE A 154 -12.75 26.61 -1.59
N GLU A 155 -12.23 26.62 -2.82
CA GLU A 155 -12.51 25.63 -3.85
C GLU A 155 -11.20 24.97 -4.28
N VAL A 156 -11.12 23.65 -4.14
CA VAL A 156 -10.00 22.85 -4.60
C VAL A 156 -10.40 22.20 -5.92
N GLY A 157 -9.72 22.57 -6.99
CA GLY A 157 -9.90 22.00 -8.32
C GLY A 157 -8.58 21.46 -8.87
N GLY A 158 -8.62 20.85 -10.05
CA GLY A 158 -7.42 20.39 -10.76
C GLY A 158 -7.44 18.91 -11.12
N THR A 159 -6.25 18.37 -11.34
CA THR A 159 -6.07 17.00 -11.83
C THR A 159 -5.19 16.18 -10.88
N VAL A 160 -5.70 15.05 -10.42
CA VAL A 160 -4.94 14.07 -9.63
C VAL A 160 -4.29 13.08 -10.60
N THR A 161 -2.99 13.25 -10.84
CA THR A 161 -2.24 12.40 -11.77
C THR A 161 -1.72 11.14 -11.09
N ARG A 162 -1.34 11.22 -9.80
CA ARG A 162 -0.80 10.10 -9.03
C ARG A 162 -1.25 10.12 -7.59
N LEU A 163 -1.45 8.95 -7.01
CA LEU A 163 -1.46 8.72 -5.57
C LEU A 163 -0.29 7.80 -5.23
N ALA A 164 0.45 8.15 -4.19
CA ALA A 164 1.51 7.31 -3.64
C ALA A 164 1.39 7.31 -2.11
N VAL A 165 1.63 6.16 -1.49
CA VAL A 165 1.69 6.06 -0.03
C VAL A 165 3.05 6.56 0.43
N THR A 166 3.08 7.40 1.46
CA THR A 166 4.29 7.96 2.06
C THR A 166 4.52 7.51 3.48
N ASP A 167 3.46 7.06 4.18
CA ASP A 167 3.56 6.61 5.56
C ASP A 167 2.64 5.44 5.85
N LEU A 168 3.05 4.63 6.83
CA LEU A 168 2.42 3.39 7.24
C LEU A 168 2.35 3.30 8.77
N GLU A 169 1.17 2.99 9.28
CA GLU A 169 1.00 2.69 10.70
C GLU A 169 0.15 1.43 10.88
N VAL A 170 0.68 0.48 11.64
CA VAL A 170 -0.03 -0.76 11.98
C VAL A 170 -0.96 -0.47 13.16
N SER A 171 -2.27 -0.60 12.94
CA SER A 171 -3.26 -0.55 14.02
C SER A 171 -3.86 -1.94 14.28
N PRO A 172 -4.52 -2.19 15.42
CA PRO A 172 -5.10 -3.50 15.72
C PRO A 172 -6.12 -4.00 14.68
N ASP A 173 -6.85 -3.10 14.01
CA ASP A 173 -7.95 -3.46 13.12
C ASP A 173 -7.63 -3.28 11.63
N ALA A 174 -6.61 -2.48 11.29
CA ALA A 174 -6.28 -2.11 9.91
C ALA A 174 -4.86 -1.58 9.78
N LEU A 175 -4.36 -1.55 8.54
CA LEU A 175 -3.18 -0.79 8.18
C LEU A 175 -3.62 0.64 7.84
N LEU A 176 -3.13 1.63 8.59
CA LEU A 176 -3.32 3.03 8.29
C LEU A 176 -2.24 3.46 7.31
N LEU A 177 -2.67 4.10 6.24
CA LEU A 177 -1.85 4.54 5.13
C LEU A 177 -2.01 6.04 5.01
N THR A 178 -0.92 6.76 4.82
CA THR A 178 -1.00 8.16 4.43
C THR A 178 -0.57 8.26 2.97
N ALA A 179 -1.50 8.68 2.12
CA ALA A 179 -1.24 8.89 0.70
C ALA A 179 -1.13 10.37 0.38
N VAL A 180 -0.21 10.72 -0.51
CA VAL A 180 -0.09 12.06 -1.09
C VAL A 180 -0.51 12.04 -2.55
N THR A 181 -1.23 13.08 -2.95
CA THR A 181 -1.58 13.30 -4.35
C THR A 181 -0.45 14.04 -5.06
N GLY A 182 0.04 13.47 -6.16
CA GLY A 182 0.76 14.20 -7.19
C GLY A 182 -0.20 14.70 -8.27
N GLY A 183 0.02 15.92 -8.77
CA GLY A 183 -0.75 16.50 -9.87
C GLY A 183 -0.90 18.01 -9.78
N ASP A 184 -1.53 18.59 -10.81
CA ASP A 184 -1.83 20.02 -10.89
C ASP A 184 -3.10 20.31 -10.09
N LEU A 185 -2.96 20.39 -8.78
CA LEU A 185 -4.02 20.84 -7.89
C LEU A 185 -3.96 22.35 -7.74
N ARG A 186 -5.11 23.01 -7.89
CA ARG A 186 -5.27 24.46 -7.73
C ARG A 186 -6.27 24.72 -6.63
N VAL A 187 -5.85 25.49 -5.64
CA VAL A 187 -6.73 25.99 -4.58
C VAL A 187 -7.13 27.41 -4.96
N THR A 188 -8.42 27.63 -5.19
CA THR A 188 -8.99 28.94 -5.46
C THR A 188 -9.71 29.40 -4.21
N LEU A 189 -9.32 30.56 -3.68
CA LEU A 189 -10.11 31.25 -2.66
C LEU A 189 -11.19 32.08 -3.37
N LYS A 190 -12.45 31.73 -3.15
CA LYS A 190 -13.60 32.58 -3.47
C LYS A 190 -13.77 33.57 -2.32
N ALA A 191 -13.15 34.73 -2.46
CA ALA A 191 -13.39 35.84 -1.54
C ALA A 191 -14.80 36.41 -1.81
N ASP A 192 -15.80 35.96 -1.04
CA ASP A 192 -17.07 36.67 -0.97
C ASP A 192 -16.92 37.89 -0.07
N GLY A 193 -16.62 39.06 -0.66
CA GLY A 193 -16.74 40.36 0.00
C GLY A 193 -15.69 41.40 -0.37
N LEU A 194 -16.05 42.29 -1.30
CA LEU A 194 -15.59 43.69 -1.48
C LEU A 194 -14.10 44.01 -1.17
N LEU A 195 -13.26 44.03 -2.21
CA LEU A 195 -12.26 45.10 -2.32
C LEU A 195 -12.76 46.05 -3.40
N ALA A 196 -13.33 47.18 -2.96
CA ALA A 196 -13.58 48.29 -3.86
C ALA A 196 -12.26 48.66 -4.56
N PRO A 197 -12.27 48.98 -5.86
CA PRO A 197 -11.11 49.56 -6.50
C PRO A 197 -10.80 50.89 -5.78
N GLU A 198 -9.61 51.05 -5.24
CA GLU A 198 -9.11 52.37 -4.85
C GLU A 198 -8.99 53.21 -6.13
N GLY A 199 -10.08 53.90 -6.48
CA GLY A 199 -10.11 55.02 -7.39
C GLY A 199 -9.53 56.27 -6.73
N PRO A 200 -8.98 57.21 -7.51
CA PRO A 200 -7.96 58.15 -7.07
C PRO A 200 -8.53 59.16 -6.08
N SER A 201 -7.82 59.37 -4.96
CA SER A 201 -8.07 60.49 -4.05
C SER A 201 -7.72 61.81 -4.73
N ALA A 202 -8.69 62.38 -5.43
CA ALA A 202 -8.73 63.79 -5.74
C ALA A 202 -9.06 64.55 -4.44
N ARG A 203 -8.07 65.25 -3.86
CA ARG A 203 -8.34 66.37 -2.97
C ARG A 203 -7.51 67.58 -3.38
N SER A 204 -8.25 68.51 -3.98
CA SER A 204 -7.83 69.84 -4.40
C SER A 204 -7.67 70.76 -3.18
N LEU A 205 -6.63 71.59 -3.22
CA LEU A 205 -6.51 72.97 -2.73
C LEU A 205 -7.32 73.39 -1.48
N ARG A 206 -6.59 73.72 -0.40
CA ARG A 206 -6.60 75.06 0.20
C ARG A 206 -5.23 75.40 0.76
#